data_AF-A0A367QUS1-F1
#
_entry.id   AF-A0A367QUS1-F1
#
_cell.length_a   1.000
_cell.length_b   1.000
_cell.length_c   1.000
_cell.angle_alpha   90.00
_cell.angle_beta   90.00
_cell.angle_gamma   90.00
#
_symmetry.space_group_name_H-M   'P 1'
#
loop_
_entity.id
_entity.type
_entity.pdbx_description
1 polymer ?
#
loop_
_entity_poly.entity_id
_entity_poly.type
_entity_poly.pdbx_seq_one_letter_code
_entity_poly.pdbx_strand_id
1 'polypeptide(L)'
;MVQEGQAVVYRQYLKNCPASQNSLLSAEADAKSKKLGFWNQTKPVMPWNFRRQNSKPKPNSSPKTVPQSSNCDPSYPDLCIPVGAPDIDCGKIEYRNFRVVGNDPHGFDRDGDGIGCEE
;
A
#
# COMPACT_ATOMS: atom_id res chain seq x y z
N MET A 1 18.29 -3.52 -16.52
CA MET A 1 16.86 -3.68 -16.18
C MET A 1 16.50 -5.09 -15.68
N VAL A 2 16.33 -6.11 -16.55
CA VAL A 2 15.93 -7.47 -16.11
C VAL A 2 17.03 -8.20 -15.33
N GLN A 3 18.27 -8.15 -15.82
CA GLN A 3 19.43 -8.78 -15.18
C GLN A 3 19.71 -8.22 -13.77
N GLU A 4 19.33 -6.96 -13.54
CA GLU A 4 19.48 -6.26 -12.26
C GLU A 4 18.26 -6.49 -11.34
N GLY A 5 17.29 -7.31 -11.77
CA GLY A 5 16.08 -7.61 -11.00
C GLY A 5 15.12 -6.43 -10.88
N GLN A 6 15.26 -5.39 -11.71
CA GLN A 6 14.32 -4.26 -11.72
C GLN A 6 13.08 -4.52 -12.58
N ALA A 7 13.09 -5.56 -13.40
CA ALA A 7 11.98 -5.91 -14.29
C ALA A 7 11.73 -7.42 -14.35
N VAL A 8 10.47 -7.79 -14.57
CA VAL A 8 9.99 -9.17 -14.74
C VAL A 8 9.68 -9.42 -16.20
N VAL A 9 9.98 -10.62 -16.70
CA VAL A 9 9.76 -10.96 -18.10
C VAL A 9 8.35 -11.51 -18.32
N TYR A 10 7.61 -10.87 -19.23
CA TYR A 10 6.31 -11.37 -19.65
C TYR A 10 6.43 -12.47 -20.69
N ARG A 11 6.23 -13.71 -20.24
CA ARG A 11 6.24 -14.91 -21.09
C ARG A 11 5.23 -14.86 -22.24
N GLN A 12 4.12 -14.15 -22.07
CA GLN A 12 3.10 -13.99 -23.11
C GLN A 12 3.59 -13.16 -24.30
N TYR A 13 4.43 -12.14 -24.06
CA TYR A 13 4.95 -11.26 -25.11
C TYR A 13 6.26 -11.75 -25.72
N LEU A 14 6.96 -12.69 -25.05
CA LEU A 14 8.20 -13.29 -25.58
C LEU A 14 7.99 -14.09 -26.87
N LYS A 15 6.79 -14.66 -27.08
CA LYS A 15 6.49 -15.47 -28.28
C LYS A 15 6.68 -14.71 -29.60
N ASN A 16 6.55 -13.38 -29.57
CA ASN A 16 6.72 -12.52 -30.75
C ASN A 16 8.17 -12.02 -30.92
N CYS A 17 9.08 -12.35 -30.00
CA CYS A 17 10.46 -11.87 -29.97
C CYS A 17 11.47 -13.03 -29.75
N PRO A 18 11.68 -13.92 -30.74
CA PRO A 18 12.56 -15.08 -30.59
C PRO A 18 14.04 -14.71 -30.41
N ALA A 19 14.50 -13.60 -31.00
CA ALA A 19 15.90 -13.19 -30.96
C ALA A 19 16.39 -12.76 -29.57
N SER A 20 15.51 -12.15 -28.76
CA SER A 20 15.85 -11.65 -27.41
C SER A 20 15.28 -12.52 -26.28
N GLN A 21 14.49 -13.54 -26.63
CA GLN A 21 13.79 -14.38 -25.65
C GLN A 21 14.74 -15.04 -24.66
N ASN A 22 15.80 -15.68 -25.15
CA ASN A 22 16.69 -16.47 -24.30
C ASN A 22 17.52 -15.59 -23.35
N SER A 23 17.93 -14.41 -23.84
CA SER A 23 18.67 -13.42 -23.03
C SER A 23 17.82 -12.90 -21.87
N LEU A 24 16.54 -12.57 -22.14
CA LEU A 24 15.62 -12.10 -21.10
C LEU A 24 15.31 -13.20 -20.06
N LEU A 25 15.12 -14.45 -20.50
CA LEU A 25 14.89 -15.58 -19.60
C LEU A 25 16.10 -15.86 -18.69
N SER A 26 17.31 -15.83 -19.25
CA SER A 26 18.54 -16.00 -18.45
C SER A 26 18.71 -14.86 -17.46
N ALA A 27 18.55 -13.61 -17.91
CA ALA A 27 18.65 -12.43 -17.07
C ALA A 27 17.65 -12.47 -15.89
N GLU A 28 16.42 -12.95 -16.11
CA GLU A 28 15.44 -13.12 -15.04
C GLU A 28 15.85 -14.22 -14.05
N ALA A 29 16.37 -15.35 -14.56
CA ALA A 29 16.82 -16.46 -13.73
C ALA A 29 18.00 -16.06 -12.83
N ASP A 30 18.96 -15.31 -13.37
CA ASP A 30 20.07 -14.72 -12.62
C ASP A 30 19.56 -13.79 -11.51
N ALA A 31 18.65 -12.87 -11.85
CA ALA A 31 18.11 -11.92 -10.90
C ALA A 31 17.31 -12.59 -9.76
N LYS A 32 16.59 -13.68 -10.07
CA LYS A 32 15.89 -14.53 -9.09
C LYS A 32 16.84 -15.23 -8.14
N SER A 33 17.86 -15.90 -8.70
CA SER A 33 18.85 -16.65 -7.91
C SER A 33 19.62 -15.73 -6.97
N LYS A 34 19.99 -14.54 -7.46
CA LYS A 34 20.72 -13.53 -6.70
C LYS A 34 19.83 -12.66 -5.81
N LYS A 35 18.51 -12.89 -5.81
CA LYS A 35 17.50 -12.08 -5.09
C LYS A 35 17.72 -10.58 -5.29
N LEU A 36 17.91 -10.15 -6.54
CA LEU A 36 18.16 -8.75 -6.87
C LEU A 36 16.85 -7.98 -7.03
N GLY A 37 16.82 -6.74 -6.53
CA GLY A 37 15.72 -5.80 -6.73
C GLY A 37 14.36 -6.38 -6.33
N PHE A 38 13.45 -6.47 -7.31
CA PHE A 38 12.10 -7.02 -7.16
C PHE A 38 12.09 -8.45 -6.56
N TRP A 39 13.14 -9.24 -6.79
CA TRP A 39 13.25 -10.62 -6.31
C TRP A 39 13.72 -10.75 -4.85
N ASN A 40 14.13 -9.64 -4.20
CA ASN A 40 14.49 -9.63 -2.77
C ASN A 40 13.27 -9.54 -1.82
N GLN A 41 12.06 -9.64 -2.35
CA GLN A 41 10.84 -9.57 -1.55
C GLN A 41 10.49 -10.95 -0.96
N THR A 42 9.85 -10.96 0.21
CA THR A 42 9.38 -12.20 0.86
C THR A 42 8.22 -12.85 0.10
N LYS A 43 7.37 -12.05 -0.56
CA LYS A 43 6.24 -12.50 -1.38
C LYS A 43 6.13 -11.63 -2.65
N PRO A 44 7.01 -11.82 -3.65
CA PRO A 44 6.99 -11.00 -4.86
C PRO A 44 5.71 -11.25 -5.65
N VAL A 45 4.89 -10.21 -5.79
CA VAL A 45 3.67 -10.22 -6.62
C VAL A 45 3.99 -9.67 -7.99
N MET A 46 3.76 -10.49 -9.01
CA MET A 46 4.05 -10.10 -10.38
C MET A 46 3.27 -8.83 -10.78
N PRO A 47 3.85 -7.90 -11.56
CA PRO A 47 3.20 -6.62 -11.90
C PRO A 47 1.80 -6.76 -12.53
N TRP A 48 1.55 -7.79 -13.34
CA TRP A 48 0.21 -8.07 -13.89
C TRP A 48 -0.78 -8.47 -12.81
N ASN A 49 -0.35 -9.25 -11.81
CA ASN A 49 -1.22 -9.71 -10.74
C ASN A 49 -1.61 -8.53 -9.85
N PHE A 50 -0.65 -7.66 -9.54
CA PHE A 50 -0.91 -6.39 -8.85
C PHE A 50 -1.94 -5.53 -9.60
N ARG A 51 -1.74 -5.32 -10.91
CA ARG A 51 -2.66 -4.54 -11.75
C ARG A 51 -4.09 -5.10 -11.76
N ARG A 52 -4.25 -6.43 -11.81
CA ARG A 52 -5.58 -7.08 -11.79
C ARG A 52 -6.23 -7.05 -10.40
N GLN A 53 -5.43 -7.06 -9.34
CA GLN A 53 -5.93 -7.00 -7.97
C GLN A 53 -6.40 -5.61 -7.56
N ASN A 54 -5.97 -4.56 -8.26
CA ASN A 54 -6.48 -3.19 -8.10
C ASN A 54 -7.82 -2.94 -8.84
N SER A 55 -8.35 -3.93 -9.58
CA SER A 55 -9.66 -3.81 -10.25
C SER A 55 -10.84 -4.23 -9.37
N LYS A 56 -10.60 -4.60 -8.11
CA LYS A 56 -11.63 -4.66 -7.06
C LYS A 56 -11.35 -3.52 -6.09
N PRO A 57 -12.35 -2.73 -5.64
CA PRO A 57 -12.15 -1.81 -4.54
C PRO A 57 -11.68 -2.66 -3.36
N LYS A 58 -10.42 -2.48 -2.97
CA LYS A 58 -9.77 -3.25 -1.92
C LYS A 58 -9.78 -2.35 -0.70
N PRO A 59 -10.37 -2.77 0.44
CA PRO A 59 -10.12 -2.08 1.70
C PRO A 59 -8.61 -2.13 1.94
N ASN A 60 -8.00 -0.95 2.00
CA ASN A 60 -6.57 -0.71 2.09
C ASN A 60 -5.93 -1.56 3.20
N SER A 61 -5.00 -2.43 2.83
CA SER A 61 -4.07 -3.07 3.75
C SER A 61 -2.66 -2.62 3.40
N SER A 62 -2.25 -1.52 4.00
CA SER A 62 -0.99 -1.37 4.74
C SER A 62 -0.97 0.03 5.34
N PRO A 63 -1.44 0.24 6.57
CA PRO A 63 -0.95 1.36 7.36
C PRO A 63 0.52 1.10 7.62
N LYS A 64 1.35 2.07 7.26
CA LYS A 64 2.67 2.24 7.82
C LYS A 64 2.45 2.35 9.33
N THR A 65 2.70 1.26 10.08
CA THR A 65 2.69 1.30 11.55
C THR A 65 3.80 2.27 11.97
N VAL A 66 3.42 3.54 12.11
CA VAL A 66 4.10 4.46 13.01
C VAL A 66 3.95 3.82 14.39
N PRO A 67 5.04 3.63 15.14
CA PRO A 67 4.93 3.11 16.50
C PRO A 67 3.95 4.01 17.25
N GLN A 68 2.84 3.41 17.72
CA GLN A 68 1.88 4.09 18.58
C GLN A 68 2.67 4.65 19.76
N SER A 69 2.92 5.95 19.72
CA SER A 69 3.09 6.76 20.91
C SER A 69 1.94 6.38 21.82
N SER A 70 2.22 5.93 23.04
CA SER A 70 1.29 5.29 23.98
C SER A 70 0.13 6.18 24.47
N ASN A 71 -0.16 7.29 23.77
CA ASN A 71 -1.18 8.28 24.06
C ASN A 71 -2.10 8.58 22.87
N CYS A 72 -1.94 7.89 21.72
CA CYS A 72 -2.82 8.08 20.57
C CYS A 72 -4.10 7.24 20.72
N ASP A 73 -5.25 7.83 20.39
CA ASP A 73 -6.54 7.17 20.41
C ASP A 73 -6.65 6.08 19.32
N PRO A 74 -7.12 4.87 19.66
CA PRO A 74 -7.17 3.75 18.71
C PRO A 74 -8.26 3.91 17.63
N SER A 75 -9.22 4.82 17.78
CA SER A 75 -10.25 5.07 16.78
C SER A 75 -9.73 5.80 15.54
N TYR A 76 -8.50 6.35 15.60
CA TYR A 76 -7.87 7.10 14.52
C TYR A 76 -6.52 6.46 14.14
N PRO A 77 -6.50 5.32 13.44
CA PRO A 77 -5.27 4.57 13.16
C PRO A 77 -4.29 5.32 12.24
N ASP A 78 -4.79 6.26 11.44
CA ASP A 78 -3.98 7.08 10.53
C ASP A 78 -3.53 8.41 11.17
N LEU A 79 -4.10 8.81 12.32
CA LEU A 79 -3.82 10.09 12.98
C LEU A 79 -3.62 9.90 14.49
N CYS A 80 -2.49 10.36 15.03
CA CYS A 80 -2.29 10.33 16.48
C CYS A 80 -3.05 11.47 17.17
N ILE A 81 -4.26 11.18 17.66
CA ILE A 81 -5.06 12.12 18.46
C ILE A 81 -4.89 11.77 19.94
N PRO A 82 -4.40 12.69 20.80
CA PRO A 82 -4.24 12.41 22.22
C PRO A 82 -5.58 12.11 22.90
N VAL A 83 -5.65 11.05 23.70
CA VAL A 83 -6.82 10.76 24.53
C VAL A 83 -7.08 11.92 25.51
N GLY A 84 -8.24 12.56 25.41
CA GLY A 84 -8.58 13.75 26.22
C GLY A 84 -8.10 15.09 25.65
N ALA A 85 -7.66 15.13 24.39
CA ALA A 85 -7.54 16.38 23.66
C ALA A 85 -8.88 17.12 23.62
N PRO A 86 -8.88 18.48 23.58
CA PRO A 86 -10.09 19.24 23.33
C PRO A 86 -10.75 18.79 22.02
N ASP A 87 -12.06 19.00 21.90
CA ASP A 87 -12.78 18.73 20.66
C ASP A 87 -12.23 19.64 19.56
N ILE A 88 -11.55 19.04 18.57
CA ILE A 88 -10.96 19.76 17.45
C ILE A 88 -11.85 19.48 16.25
N ASP A 89 -12.52 20.51 15.75
CA ASP A 89 -13.33 20.38 14.55
C ASP A 89 -12.46 20.12 13.30
N CYS A 90 -13.05 19.52 12.27
CA CYS A 90 -12.41 19.34 10.96
C CYS A 90 -11.76 20.62 10.43
N GLY A 91 -12.40 21.79 10.58
CA GLY A 91 -11.84 23.08 10.14
C GLY A 91 -10.53 23.52 10.81
N LYS A 92 -10.10 22.84 11.89
CA LYS A 92 -8.88 23.17 12.64
C LYS A 92 -7.75 22.17 12.44
N ILE A 93 -8.01 21.01 11.84
CA ILE A 93 -6.98 20.05 11.45
C ILE A 93 -6.69 20.20 9.95
N GLU A 94 -5.45 19.95 9.54
CA GLU A 94 -5.07 19.92 8.12
C GLU A 94 -5.38 18.57 7.45
N TYR A 95 -5.72 17.55 8.25
CA TYR A 95 -5.99 16.20 7.78
C TYR A 95 -7.47 16.02 7.39
N ARG A 96 -7.71 15.38 6.24
CA ARG A 96 -9.03 15.08 5.66
C ARG A 96 -9.11 13.67 5.15
N ASN A 97 -10.33 13.15 5.06
CA ASN A 97 -10.63 11.81 4.56
C ASN A 97 -9.76 10.72 5.23
N PHE A 98 -9.56 10.85 6.55
CA PHE A 98 -8.82 9.84 7.31
C PHE A 98 -9.78 8.77 7.81
N ARG A 99 -9.23 7.60 8.12
CA ARG A 99 -10.06 6.47 8.55
C ARG A 99 -10.45 6.61 10.01
N VAL A 100 -11.74 6.44 10.29
CA VAL A 100 -12.29 6.34 11.64
C VAL A 100 -12.72 4.89 11.88
N VAL A 101 -12.31 4.32 13.02
CA VAL A 101 -12.64 2.94 13.38
C VAL A 101 -13.28 2.89 14.76
N GLY A 102 -14.39 2.17 14.87
CA GLY A 102 -15.07 1.99 16.16
C GLY A 102 -15.92 3.19 16.55
N ASN A 103 -15.87 3.58 17.83
CA ASN A 103 -16.58 4.76 18.30
C ASN A 103 -15.76 5.99 17.92
N ASP A 104 -16.40 7.12 17.63
CA ASP A 104 -15.77 8.37 17.23
C ASP A 104 -15.91 9.41 18.38
N PRO A 105 -15.02 9.41 19.39
CA PRO A 105 -15.15 10.30 20.55
C PRO A 105 -15.03 11.78 20.20
N HIS A 106 -14.32 12.10 19.11
CA HIS A 106 -14.01 13.46 18.69
C HIS A 106 -14.97 14.03 17.64
N GLY A 107 -16.01 13.30 17.25
CA GLY A 107 -17.04 13.82 16.34
C GLY A 107 -16.57 14.02 14.88
N PHE A 108 -15.49 13.38 14.44
CA PHE A 108 -14.94 13.54 13.09
C PHE A 108 -15.74 12.81 12.01
N ASP A 109 -16.38 11.70 12.36
CA ASP A 109 -17.22 10.88 11.47
C ASP A 109 -18.67 10.96 11.97
N ARG A 110 -19.37 12.02 11.54
CA ARG A 110 -20.71 12.35 12.03
C ARG A 110 -21.80 11.53 11.34
N ASP A 111 -21.55 11.07 10.12
CA ASP A 111 -22.47 10.26 9.32
C ASP A 111 -22.22 8.74 9.46
N GLY A 112 -21.08 8.34 10.02
CA GLY A 112 -20.79 6.98 10.46
C GLY A 112 -20.35 6.05 9.32
N ASP A 113 -19.77 6.61 8.25
CA ASP A 113 -19.33 5.84 7.08
C ASP A 113 -17.90 5.28 7.24
N GLY A 114 -17.22 5.64 8.33
CA GLY A 114 -15.85 5.24 8.66
C GLY A 114 -14.79 6.18 8.11
N ILE A 115 -15.17 7.35 7.59
CA ILE A 115 -14.27 8.39 7.10
C ILE A 115 -14.49 9.68 7.88
N GLY A 116 -13.42 10.18 8.50
CA GLY A 116 -13.44 11.39 9.29
C GLY A 116 -13.08 12.62 8.45
N CYS A 117 -13.79 13.71 8.69
CA CYS A 117 -13.58 14.99 8.01
C CYS A 117 -13.54 14.85 6.50
N GLU A 118 -14.66 14.38 5.97
CA GLU A 118 -14.96 14.46 4.56
C GLU A 118 -15.35 15.92 4.24
N GLU A 119 -14.40 16.68 3.71
CA GLU A 119 -14.67 17.97 3.06
C GLU A 119 -14.87 17.79 1.55
#